data_AF-A0A8T2T1A0-F1
#
_entry.id   AF-A0A8T2T1A0-F1
#
_cell.length_a   1.000
_cell.length_b   1.000
_cell.length_c   1.000
_cell.angle_alpha   90.00
_cell.angle_beta   90.00
_cell.angle_gamma   90.00
#
_symmetry.space_group_name_H-M   'P 1'
#
loop_
_entity.id
_entity.type
_entity.pdbx_description
1 polymer ?
#
loop_
_entity_poly.entity_id
_entity_poly.type
_entity_poly.pdbx_seq_one_letter_code
_entity_poly.pdbx_strand_id
1 'polypeptide(L)'
;MKNLDSILKTGLKKMGRIHIHFASGLPKEDGVISGMRHSSEVLIYLDSEKALQDGMKLFLSDNGVILTEGFDGVVPPEYFAKIATWRKGKLTPLDIASQG
;
A
#
# COMPACT_ATOMS: atom_id res chain seq x y z
N MET A 1 -0.39 -15.15 -3.72
CA MET A 1 0.41 -13.89 -3.80
C MET A 1 0.87 -13.59 -5.23
N LYS A 2 -0.04 -13.49 -6.21
CA LYS A 2 0.33 -13.43 -7.64
C LYS A 2 1.16 -12.21 -8.06
N ASN A 3 0.97 -11.07 -7.40
CA ASN A 3 1.55 -9.79 -7.82
C ASN A 3 2.68 -9.29 -6.92
N LEU A 4 2.93 -9.95 -5.78
CA LEU A 4 3.83 -9.43 -4.76
C LEU A 4 5.27 -9.31 -5.29
N ASP A 5 5.78 -10.34 -5.96
CA ASP A 5 7.15 -10.34 -6.50
C ASP A 5 7.37 -9.20 -7.50
N SER A 6 6.36 -8.91 -8.34
CA SER A 6 6.44 -7.79 -9.28
C SER A 6 6.38 -6.44 -8.58
N ILE A 7 5.57 -6.31 -7.52
CA ILE A 7 5.47 -5.08 -6.73
C ILE A 7 6.77 -4.82 -5.98
N LEU A 8 7.38 -5.86 -5.41
CA LEU A 8 8.68 -5.78 -4.74
C LEU A 8 9.82 -5.36 -5.67
N LYS A 9 9.74 -5.74 -6.96
CA LYS A 9 10.75 -5.38 -7.97
C LYS A 9 10.52 -4.01 -8.61
N THR A 10 9.27 -3.63 -8.84
CA THR A 10 8.93 -2.49 -9.72
C THR A 10 8.08 -1.42 -9.05
N GLY A 11 7.78 -1.56 -7.75
CA GLY A 11 6.91 -0.68 -7.02
C GLY A 11 5.42 -0.95 -7.25
N LEU A 12 4.60 -0.26 -6.46
CA LEU A 12 3.15 -0.28 -6.59
C LEU A 12 2.74 0.75 -7.64
N LYS A 13 2.11 0.31 -8.73
CA LYS A 13 1.74 1.17 -9.85
C LYS A 13 0.28 1.61 -9.76
N LYS A 14 -0.04 2.81 -10.24
CA LYS A 14 -1.44 3.28 -10.40
C LYS A 14 -2.25 2.41 -11.37
N MET A 15 -1.57 1.65 -12.23
CA MET A 15 -2.18 0.84 -13.30
C MET A 15 -3.02 1.73 -14.23
N GLY A 16 -4.25 1.34 -14.57
CA GLY A 16 -5.18 2.16 -15.36
C GLY A 16 -5.90 3.26 -14.59
N ARG A 17 -5.53 3.53 -13.33
CA ARG A 17 -6.13 4.58 -12.50
C ARG A 17 -5.31 5.87 -12.57
N ILE A 18 -5.88 6.95 -12.05
CA ILE A 18 -5.19 8.24 -11.90
C ILE A 18 -4.27 8.21 -10.66
N HIS A 19 -4.76 7.69 -9.53
CA HIS A 19 -4.02 7.62 -8.26
C HIS A 19 -3.85 6.19 -7.76
N ILE A 20 -2.78 5.97 -6.99
CA ILE A 20 -2.61 4.85 -6.07
C ILE A 20 -3.37 5.19 -4.79
N HIS A 21 -4.11 4.21 -4.25
CA HIS A 21 -4.99 4.41 -3.10
C HIS A 21 -4.46 3.62 -1.91
N PHE A 22 -4.33 4.28 -0.77
CA PHE A 22 -3.96 3.72 0.52
C PHE A 22 -5.14 3.85 1.48
N ALA A 23 -5.48 2.74 2.15
CA ALA A 23 -6.45 2.76 3.23
C ALA A 23 -5.78 3.29 4.51
N SER A 24 -6.54 4.04 5.30
CA SER A 24 -6.11 4.60 6.60
C SER A 24 -6.30 3.63 7.77
N GLY A 25 -6.87 2.44 7.55
CA GLY A 25 -7.09 1.42 8.58
C GLY A 25 -7.07 -0.02 8.05
N LEU A 26 -7.18 -0.99 8.95
CA LEU A 26 -7.22 -2.41 8.62
C LEU A 26 -8.59 -2.87 8.11
N PRO A 27 -8.67 -3.99 7.36
CA PRO A 27 -9.95 -4.59 7.00
C PRO A 27 -10.82 -4.85 8.25
N LYS A 28 -12.06 -4.34 8.23
CA LYS A 28 -13.08 -4.48 9.29
C LYS A 28 -12.89 -3.58 10.53
N GLU A 29 -11.95 -2.64 10.53
CA GLU A 29 -11.99 -1.53 11.49
C GLU A 29 -13.06 -0.50 11.06
N ASP A 30 -13.77 0.06 12.04
CA ASP A 30 -14.76 1.11 11.80
C ASP A 30 -14.10 2.30 11.11
N GLY A 31 -14.65 2.72 9.96
CA GLY A 31 -14.11 3.80 9.14
C GLY A 31 -13.37 3.36 7.88
N VAL A 32 -13.06 2.06 7.69
CA VAL A 32 -12.50 1.57 6.43
C VAL A 32 -13.61 1.36 5.40
N ILE A 33 -13.97 2.45 4.73
CA ILE A 33 -14.96 2.46 3.66
C ILE A 33 -14.35 1.82 2.39
N SER A 34 -14.81 0.61 2.09
CA SER A 34 -15.02 0.00 0.76
C SER A 34 -13.85 -0.20 -0.22
N GLY A 35 -12.61 0.19 0.08
CA GLY A 35 -11.50 0.07 -0.88
C GLY A 35 -10.80 -1.30 -0.92
N MET A 36 -10.70 -1.97 0.22
CA MET A 36 -9.92 -3.21 0.33
C MET A 36 -10.79 -4.43 0.05
N ARG A 37 -10.43 -5.17 -1.01
CA ARG A 37 -11.15 -6.40 -1.39
C ARG A 37 -11.01 -7.44 -0.29
N HIS A 38 -12.07 -8.22 -0.04
CA HIS A 38 -12.01 -9.38 0.86
C HIS A 38 -10.95 -10.41 0.43
N SER A 39 -10.60 -10.43 -0.86
CA SER A 39 -9.55 -11.29 -1.42
C SER A 39 -8.13 -10.72 -1.25
N SER A 40 -7.95 -9.54 -0.65
CA SER A 40 -6.63 -8.98 -0.40
C SER A 40 -5.92 -9.78 0.70
N GLU A 41 -4.91 -10.56 0.30
CA GLU A 41 -4.11 -11.37 1.24
C GLU A 41 -2.87 -10.65 1.76
N VAL A 42 -2.45 -9.56 1.10
CA VAL A 42 -1.20 -8.85 1.39
C VAL A 42 -1.49 -7.38 1.62
N LEU A 43 -0.93 -6.84 2.69
CA LEU A 43 -0.94 -5.43 3.06
C LEU A 43 0.47 -4.87 2.89
N ILE A 44 0.57 -3.76 2.17
CA ILE A 44 1.81 -2.99 1.98
C ILE A 44 1.58 -1.64 2.64
N TYR A 45 2.40 -1.32 3.63
CA TYR A 45 2.32 -0.07 4.38
C TYR A 45 3.28 0.95 3.75
N LEU A 46 2.76 2.14 3.48
CA LEU A 46 3.56 3.26 3.00
C LEU A 46 4.30 3.89 4.18
N ASP A 47 5.61 4.12 4.00
CA ASP A 47 6.36 5.07 4.81
C ASP A 47 6.01 6.48 4.34
N SER A 48 4.92 7.02 4.88
CA SER A 48 4.41 8.33 4.47
C SER A 48 5.36 9.46 4.85
N GLU A 49 6.09 9.33 5.95
CA GLU A 49 7.03 10.35 6.39
C GLU A 49 8.18 10.48 5.39
N LYS A 50 8.84 9.36 5.08
CA LYS A 50 9.89 9.32 4.07
C LYS A 50 9.36 9.76 2.70
N ALA A 51 8.20 9.26 2.29
CA ALA A 51 7.60 9.62 1.00
C ALA A 51 7.36 11.13 0.88
N LEU A 52 6.82 11.77 1.93
CA LEU A 52 6.59 13.22 1.95
C LEU A 52 7.91 14.00 1.94
N GLN A 53 8.92 13.56 2.71
CA GLN A 53 10.25 14.16 2.75
C GLN A 53 10.93 14.13 1.36
N ASP A 54 10.79 13.02 0.64
CA ASP A 54 11.37 12.84 -0.70
C ASP A 54 10.49 13.46 -1.81
N GLY A 55 9.42 14.18 -1.45
CA GLY A 55 8.61 14.98 -2.38
C GLY A 55 7.41 14.27 -3.01
N MET A 56 7.06 13.07 -2.54
CA MET A 56 5.83 12.40 -2.97
C MET A 56 4.60 13.15 -2.48
N LYS A 57 3.70 13.50 -3.39
CA LYS A 57 2.44 14.15 -3.04
C LYS A 57 1.45 13.14 -2.48
N LEU A 58 1.00 13.36 -1.25
CA LEU A 58 -0.10 12.61 -0.63
C LEU A 58 -1.32 13.54 -0.50
N PHE A 59 -2.49 13.02 -0.85
CA PHE A 59 -3.76 13.72 -0.75
C PHE A 59 -4.69 12.90 0.16
N LEU A 60 -5.48 13.58 0.98
CA LEU A 60 -6.55 12.96 1.75
C LEU A 60 -7.87 13.28 1.08
N SER A 61 -8.64 12.25 0.71
CA SER A 61 -10.00 12.42 0.21
C SER A 61 -11.00 12.64 1.34
N ASP A 62 -12.18 13.16 1.00
CA ASP A 62 -13.27 13.41 1.95
C ASP A 62 -13.72 12.16 2.73
N ASN A 63 -13.53 10.96 2.16
CA ASN A 63 -13.83 9.69 2.79
C ASN A 63 -12.63 9.05 3.53
N GLY A 64 -11.58 9.82 3.80
CA GLY A 64 -10.44 9.37 4.61
C GLY A 64 -9.48 8.42 3.90
N VAL A 65 -9.55 8.32 2.58
CA VAL A 65 -8.60 7.54 1.76
C VAL A 65 -7.40 8.41 1.42
N ILE A 66 -6.20 7.84 1.54
CA ILE A 66 -4.97 8.51 1.14
C ILE A 66 -4.69 8.18 -0.32
N LEU A 67 -4.39 9.19 -1.11
CA LEU A 67 -4.14 9.09 -2.55
C LEU A 67 -2.74 9.62 -2.87
N THR A 68 -2.10 9.02 -3.87
CA THR A 68 -0.87 9.56 -4.43
C THR A 68 -0.78 9.27 -5.92
N GLU A 69 -0.19 10.18 -6.67
CA GLU A 69 0.24 9.92 -8.05
C GLU A 69 1.50 9.02 -8.07
N GLY A 70 2.20 8.90 -6.94
CA GLY A 70 3.54 8.34 -6.88
C GLY A 70 4.55 9.21 -7.62
N PHE A 71 5.74 8.67 -7.83
CA PHE A 71 6.71 9.20 -8.79
C PHE A 71 6.42 8.57 -10.15
N ASP A 72 5.99 9.39 -11.11
CA ASP A 72 5.63 8.98 -12.46
C ASP A 72 4.64 7.79 -12.51
N GLY A 73 3.68 7.75 -11.57
CA GLY A 73 2.67 6.70 -11.49
C GLY A 73 3.06 5.48 -10.64
N VAL A 74 4.18 5.54 -9.91
CA VAL A 74 4.73 4.43 -9.13
C VAL A 74 5.06 4.87 -7.70
N VAL A 75 4.74 4.04 -6.71
CA VAL A 75 5.35 4.11 -5.37
C VAL A 75 6.46 3.06 -5.32
N PRO A 76 7.75 3.47 -5.31
CA PRO A 76 8.87 2.55 -5.26
C PRO A 76 8.90 1.71 -3.97
N PRO A 77 9.51 0.51 -4.01
CA PRO A 77 9.59 -0.37 -2.83
C PRO A 77 10.33 0.23 -1.64
N GLU A 78 11.22 1.21 -1.88
CA GLU A 78 11.96 1.92 -0.82
C GLU A 78 11.07 2.76 0.11
N TYR A 79 9.81 2.97 -0.25
CA TYR A 79 8.78 3.61 0.59
C TYR A 79 7.83 2.59 1.21
N PHE A 80 8.10 1.28 1.13
CA PHE A 80 7.32 0.28 1.83
C PHE A 80 7.87 0.09 3.25
N ALA A 81 7.20 0.68 4.24
CA ALA A 81 7.57 0.55 5.64
C ALA A 81 7.46 -0.89 6.16
N LYS A 82 6.45 -1.62 5.69
CA LYS A 82 6.15 -2.99 6.12
C LYS A 82 5.33 -3.72 5.09
N ILE A 83 5.53 -5.03 5.00
CA ILE A 83 4.64 -5.95 4.30
C ILE A 83 4.12 -6.99 5.28
N ALA A 84 2.84 -7.30 5.18
CA ALA A 84 2.19 -8.29 6.01
C ALA A 84 1.14 -9.06 5.22
N THR A 85 0.79 -10.24 5.70
CA THR A 85 -0.36 -10.98 5.21
C THR A 85 -1.57 -10.75 6.12
N TRP A 86 -2.75 -10.71 5.51
CA TRP A 86 -4.03 -10.63 6.20
C TRP A 86 -4.86 -11.87 5.87
N ARG A 87 -4.96 -12.80 6.82
CA ARG A 87 -5.67 -14.07 6.63
C ARG A 87 -6.53 -14.37 7.84
N LYS A 88 -7.82 -14.65 7.59
CA LYS A 88 -8.81 -14.95 8.65
C LYS A 88 -8.84 -13.91 9.77
N GLY A 89 -8.65 -12.63 9.44
CA GLY A 89 -8.61 -11.53 10.42
C GLY A 89 -7.31 -11.41 11.22
N LYS A 90 -6.26 -12.14 10.82
CA LYS A 90 -4.94 -12.11 11.47
C LYS A 90 -3.91 -11.45 10.57
N LEU A 91 -3.19 -10.49 11.14
CA LEU A 91 -2.02 -9.85 10.55
C LEU A 91 -0.76 -10.66 10.87
N THR A 92 0.01 -11.05 9.86
CA THR A 92 1.31 -11.71 10.03
C THR A 92 2.39 -10.95 9.24
N PRO A 93 3.45 -10.43 9.87
CA PRO A 93 4.56 -9.81 9.14
C PRO A 93 5.13 -10.75 8.07
N LEU A 94 5.53 -10.17 6.94
CA LEU A 94 6.26 -10.89 5.88
C LEU A 94 7.71 -10.38 5.91
N ASP A 95 8.64 -11.25 6.29
CA ASP A 95 10.05 -10.90 6.31
C ASP A 95 10.56 -10.76 4.86
N ILE A 96 10.94 -9.54 4.49
CA ILE A 96 11.50 -9.22 3.17
C ILE A 96 13.02 -9.39 3.12
N ALA A 97 13.67 -9.61 4.28
CA ALA A 97 15.12 -9.68 4.43
C ALA A 97 15.76 -10.99 3.89
N SER A 98 14.97 -11.91 3.35
CA SER A 98 15.44 -13.24 2.91
C SER A 98 15.33 -13.48 1.40
N GLN A 99 15.07 -12.45 0.59
CA GLN A 99 15.01 -12.56 -0.88
C GLN A 99 15.95 -11.60 -1.62
N GLY A 100 17.14 -11.37 -1.05
CA GLY A 100 18.29 -10.74 -1.71
C GLY A 100 19.41 -11.74 -1.90
#